data_AF-K8P130-F1
#
_entry.id   AF-K8P130-F1
#
_cell.length_a   1.000
_cell.length_b   1.000
_cell.length_c   1.000
_cell.angle_alpha   90.00
_cell.angle_beta   90.00
_cell.angle_gamma   90.00
#
_symmetry.space_group_name_H-M   'P 1'
#
loop_
_entity.id
_entity.type
_entity.pdbx_description
1 polymer ?
#
loop_
_entity_poly.entity_id
_entity_poly.type
_entity_poly.pdbx_seq_one_letter_code
_entity_poly.pdbx_strand_id
1 'polypeptide(L)'
;MANDVTVSSGRKQSEQQAALQVQETLAAHFPDYTVETGKSLLYKIEVDPSGQLSHESAASPMRGQNAFQTDILITKDSIPLVVIELKSGSFTSHDVITYSFKAARHKQIYPYLRYGFVVVGLDGLGRRFVTHNEGFDFAMALPDSTTIETDLVALVRRQIAGAEILCDLMRSDRIKILRYEETVEIDR
;
A
#
# COMPACT_ATOMS: atom_id res chain seq x y z
N MET A 1 -4.16 8.86 -33.37
CA MET A 1 -5.04 9.21 -32.24
C MET A 1 -5.99 8.07 -31.82
N ALA A 2 -6.39 7.14 -32.69
CA ALA A 2 -7.24 5.99 -32.30
C ALA A 2 -6.51 4.87 -31.53
N ASN A 3 -5.23 4.58 -31.84
CA ASN A 3 -4.47 3.49 -31.19
C ASN A 3 -4.14 3.72 -29.70
N ASP A 4 -4.06 4.99 -29.27
CA ASP A 4 -3.64 5.34 -27.91
C ASP A 4 -4.78 5.17 -26.90
N VAL A 5 -6.02 5.34 -27.36
CA VAL A 5 -7.24 5.18 -26.54
C VAL A 5 -7.51 3.71 -26.24
N THR A 6 -7.33 2.81 -27.21
CA THR A 6 -7.54 1.37 -27.05
C THR A 6 -6.47 0.71 -26.16
N VAL A 7 -5.22 1.13 -26.28
CA VAL A 7 -4.12 0.63 -25.42
C VAL A 7 -4.28 1.12 -23.97
N SER A 8 -4.72 2.37 -23.79
CA SER A 8 -5.02 2.95 -22.48
C SER A 8 -6.19 2.24 -21.78
N SER A 9 -7.26 1.89 -22.51
CA SER A 9 -8.40 1.17 -21.92
C SER A 9 -8.04 -0.28 -21.54
N GLY A 10 -7.22 -0.96 -22.35
CA GLY A 10 -6.76 -2.33 -22.06
C GLY A 10 -5.90 -2.43 -20.80
N ARG A 11 -4.99 -1.46 -20.58
CA ARG A 11 -4.17 -1.40 -19.35
C ARG A 11 -4.99 -1.11 -18.10
N LYS A 12 -5.95 -0.19 -18.16
CA LYS A 12 -6.82 0.08 -17.01
C LYS A 12 -7.64 -1.13 -16.62
N GLN A 13 -8.11 -1.88 -17.61
CA GLN A 13 -8.88 -3.10 -17.37
C GLN A 13 -8.01 -4.20 -16.74
N SER A 14 -6.75 -4.35 -17.17
CA SER A 14 -5.83 -5.32 -16.56
C SER A 14 -5.43 -4.94 -15.12
N GLU A 15 -5.25 -3.65 -14.83
CA GLU A 15 -5.00 -3.17 -13.46
C GLU A 15 -6.20 -3.42 -12.54
N GLN A 16 -7.41 -3.15 -13.01
CA GLN A 16 -8.63 -3.42 -12.24
C GLN A 16 -8.82 -4.92 -11.97
N GLN A 17 -8.54 -5.77 -12.96
CA GLN A 17 -8.59 -7.22 -12.79
C GLN A 17 -7.54 -7.72 -11.79
N ALA A 18 -6.31 -7.21 -11.87
CA ALA A 18 -5.27 -7.53 -10.89
C ALA A 18 -5.67 -7.10 -9.47
N ALA A 19 -6.28 -5.92 -9.31
CA ALA A 19 -6.76 -5.45 -8.01
C ALA A 19 -7.87 -6.33 -7.43
N LEU A 20 -8.83 -6.75 -8.24
CA LEU A 20 -9.87 -7.69 -7.81
C LEU A 20 -9.28 -9.03 -7.37
N GLN A 21 -8.39 -9.60 -8.18
CA GLN A 21 -7.78 -10.89 -7.85
C GLN A 21 -6.94 -10.82 -6.57
N VAL A 22 -6.13 -9.77 -6.41
CA VAL A 22 -5.36 -9.55 -5.17
C VAL A 22 -6.31 -9.38 -3.99
N GLN A 23 -7.38 -8.60 -4.11
CA GLN A 23 -8.35 -8.40 -3.03
C GLN A 23 -9.01 -9.71 -2.61
N GLU A 24 -9.51 -10.51 -3.57
CA GLU A 24 -10.18 -11.78 -3.31
C GLU A 24 -9.25 -12.78 -2.63
N THR A 25 -8.03 -12.95 -3.16
CA THR A 25 -7.04 -13.88 -2.60
C THR A 25 -6.64 -13.48 -1.18
N LEU A 26 -6.37 -12.19 -0.93
CA LEU A 26 -6.01 -11.72 0.40
C LEU A 26 -7.19 -11.84 1.38
N ALA A 27 -8.41 -11.48 0.97
CA ALA A 27 -9.60 -11.59 1.80
C ALA A 27 -9.86 -13.05 2.24
N ALA A 28 -9.65 -14.01 1.34
CA ALA A 28 -9.77 -15.44 1.66
C ALA A 28 -8.74 -15.92 2.70
N HIS A 29 -7.54 -15.35 2.70
CA HIS A 29 -6.42 -15.77 3.57
C HIS A 29 -6.33 -14.99 4.89
N PHE A 30 -7.07 -13.90 5.03
CA PHE A 30 -7.07 -13.01 6.19
C PHE A 30 -8.51 -12.73 6.67
N PRO A 31 -9.26 -13.77 7.11
CA PRO A 31 -10.69 -13.63 7.45
C PRO A 31 -10.96 -12.72 8.66
N ASP A 32 -9.97 -12.52 9.53
CA ASP A 32 -10.05 -11.63 10.69
C ASP A 32 -9.77 -10.15 10.33
N TYR A 33 -9.54 -9.85 9.04
CA TYR A 33 -9.20 -8.54 8.53
C TYR A 33 -10.17 -8.14 7.41
N THR A 34 -10.45 -6.85 7.30
CA THR A 34 -11.21 -6.31 6.17
C THR A 34 -10.23 -5.93 5.06
N VAL A 35 -10.38 -6.54 3.88
CA VAL A 35 -9.58 -6.24 2.68
C VAL A 35 -10.46 -5.56 1.65
N GLU A 36 -10.19 -4.29 1.36
CA GLU A 36 -11.04 -3.44 0.51
C GLU A 36 -10.25 -2.77 -0.62
N THR A 37 -10.93 -2.50 -1.73
CA THR A 37 -10.37 -1.72 -2.85
C THR A 37 -10.87 -0.29 -2.85
N GLY A 38 -10.05 0.64 -3.35
CA GLY A 38 -10.46 2.01 -3.66
C GLY A 38 -10.84 2.86 -2.44
N LYS A 39 -10.45 2.48 -1.22
CA LYS A 39 -10.66 3.26 -0.01
C LYS A 39 -9.70 4.44 0.05
N SER A 40 -10.09 5.51 0.75
CA SER A 40 -9.23 6.67 0.97
C SER A 40 -8.64 6.65 2.37
N LEU A 41 -7.44 7.19 2.53
CA LEU A 41 -6.80 7.44 3.82
C LEU A 41 -6.31 8.88 3.88
N LEU A 42 -6.45 9.53 5.05
CA LEU A 42 -5.90 10.85 5.32
C LEU A 42 -4.37 10.84 5.19
N TYR A 43 -3.81 11.79 4.47
CA TYR A 43 -2.37 11.98 4.32
C TYR A 43 -1.87 13.29 4.95
N LYS A 44 -2.79 14.16 5.39
CA LYS A 44 -2.49 15.44 6.01
C LYS A 44 -3.60 15.82 6.97
N ILE A 45 -3.22 16.38 8.11
CA ILE A 45 -4.11 17.10 9.02
C ILE A 45 -3.57 18.53 9.09
N GLU A 46 -4.43 19.51 8.86
CA GLU A 46 -4.10 20.92 8.97
C GLU A 46 -4.74 21.49 10.21
N VAL A 47 -4.05 22.42 10.86
CA VAL A 47 -4.59 23.24 11.94
C VAL A 47 -4.66 24.66 11.41
N ASP A 48 -5.85 25.24 11.38
CA ASP A 48 -6.02 26.62 10.91
C ASP A 48 -5.60 27.64 12.00
N PRO A 49 -5.51 28.95 11.69
CA PRO A 49 -5.14 29.97 12.67
C PRO A 49 -6.08 30.07 13.88
N SER A 50 -7.29 29.51 13.81
CA SER A 50 -8.25 29.43 14.91
C SER A 50 -8.08 28.16 15.77
N GLY A 51 -7.17 27.26 15.39
CA GLY A 51 -6.92 25.99 16.07
C GLY A 51 -7.85 24.86 15.60
N GLN A 52 -8.67 25.08 14.57
CA GLN A 52 -9.55 24.03 14.06
C GLN A 52 -8.80 23.08 13.14
N LEU A 53 -9.13 21.80 13.25
CA LEU A 53 -8.55 20.75 12.41
C LEU A 53 -9.27 20.68 11.06
N SER A 54 -8.55 20.39 9.98
CA SER A 54 -9.15 20.16 8.66
C SER A 54 -10.08 18.94 8.59
N HIS A 55 -10.05 18.08 9.61
CA HIS A 55 -10.94 16.94 9.77
C HIS A 55 -11.33 16.77 11.24
N GLU A 56 -12.63 16.60 11.49
CA GLU A 56 -13.14 16.30 12.84
C GLU A 56 -12.81 14.86 13.28
N SER A 57 -12.63 13.94 12.33
CA SER A 57 -12.33 12.53 12.60
C SER A 57 -11.65 11.84 11.41
N ALA A 58 -10.80 10.87 11.69
CA ALA A 58 -10.22 9.97 10.70
C ALA A 58 -11.21 8.94 10.12
N ALA A 59 -12.45 8.91 10.61
CA ALA A 59 -13.42 7.85 10.31
C ALA A 59 -14.05 7.92 8.90
N SER A 60 -13.88 9.01 8.14
CA SER A 60 -14.47 9.15 6.80
C SER A 60 -13.67 10.06 5.86
N PRO A 61 -12.42 9.69 5.51
CA PRO A 61 -11.61 10.44 4.55
C PRO A 61 -12.24 10.44 3.15
N MET A 62 -12.29 11.62 2.51
CA MET A 62 -12.76 11.77 1.13
C MET A 62 -11.63 12.24 0.22
N ARG A 63 -11.50 11.63 -0.97
CA ARG A 63 -10.50 12.01 -1.98
C ARG A 63 -10.61 13.50 -2.31
N GLY A 64 -9.48 14.22 -2.25
CA GLY A 64 -9.44 15.67 -2.46
C GLY A 64 -9.63 16.50 -1.19
N GLN A 65 -9.97 15.87 -0.06
CA GLN A 65 -9.97 16.49 1.27
C GLN A 65 -8.83 15.89 2.09
N ASN A 66 -7.59 16.26 1.76
CA ASN A 66 -6.37 15.74 2.42
C ASN A 66 -6.30 14.20 2.54
N ALA A 67 -6.96 13.48 1.63
CA ALA A 67 -6.94 12.03 1.55
C ALA A 67 -6.55 11.53 0.16
N PHE A 68 -5.80 10.44 0.13
CA PHE A 68 -5.51 9.70 -1.10
C PHE A 68 -6.26 8.39 -1.13
N GLN A 69 -6.75 8.03 -2.31
CA GLN A 69 -7.31 6.71 -2.59
C GLN A 69 -6.18 5.69 -2.72
N THR A 70 -6.36 4.50 -2.16
CA THR A 70 -5.45 3.36 -2.19
C THR A 70 -6.05 2.23 -3.02
N ASP A 71 -5.21 1.41 -3.67
CA ASP A 71 -5.71 0.30 -4.48
C ASP A 71 -6.21 -0.85 -3.62
N ILE A 72 -5.43 -1.26 -2.62
CA ILE A 72 -5.83 -2.24 -1.59
C ILE A 72 -5.56 -1.65 -0.21
N LEU A 73 -6.55 -1.76 0.68
CA LEU A 73 -6.45 -1.42 2.09
C LEU A 73 -6.83 -2.64 2.94
N ILE A 74 -5.97 -2.99 3.89
CA ILE A 74 -6.22 -4.02 4.90
C ILE A 74 -6.38 -3.35 6.26
N THR A 75 -7.49 -3.62 6.93
CA THR A 75 -7.80 -3.06 8.26
C THR A 75 -8.16 -4.15 9.26
N LYS A 76 -7.98 -3.84 10.54
CA LYS A 76 -8.51 -4.61 11.67
C LYS A 76 -9.21 -3.63 12.60
N ASP A 77 -10.49 -3.87 12.90
CA ASP A 77 -11.31 -2.97 13.74
C ASP A 77 -11.23 -1.49 13.28
N SER A 78 -11.27 -1.26 11.96
CA SER A 78 -11.11 0.06 11.30
C SER A 78 -9.72 0.71 11.40
N ILE A 79 -8.73 0.04 12.01
CA ILE A 79 -7.34 0.49 12.04
C ILE A 79 -6.66 0.07 10.73
N PRO A 80 -6.11 1.00 9.93
CA PRO A 80 -5.43 0.67 8.68
C PRO A 80 -4.05 0.08 8.96
N LEU A 81 -3.81 -1.18 8.56
CA LEU A 81 -2.57 -1.89 8.85
C LEU A 81 -1.64 -1.99 7.64
N VAL A 82 -2.21 -2.28 6.47
CA VAL A 82 -1.45 -2.44 5.24
C VAL A 82 -2.15 -1.72 4.09
N VAL A 83 -1.37 -1.00 3.29
CA VAL A 83 -1.79 -0.49 1.98
C VAL A 83 -0.92 -1.12 0.90
N ILE A 84 -1.51 -1.45 -0.25
CA ILE A 84 -0.79 -1.88 -1.44
C ILE A 84 -1.24 -1.01 -2.62
N GLU A 85 -0.28 -0.41 -3.32
CA GLU A 85 -0.49 0.19 -4.64
C GLU A 85 -0.12 -0.83 -5.70
N LEU A 86 -0.96 -0.95 -6.73
CA LEU A 86 -0.88 -1.99 -7.74
C LEU A 86 -0.56 -1.45 -9.12
N LYS A 87 0.25 -2.21 -9.86
CA LYS A 87 0.46 -2.03 -11.30
C LYS A 87 0.39 -3.37 -12.00
N SER A 88 0.12 -3.34 -13.31
CA SER A 88 0.08 -4.53 -14.15
C SER A 88 1.05 -4.41 -15.34
N GLY A 89 1.90 -5.42 -15.52
CA GLY A 89 2.86 -5.60 -16.60
C GLY A 89 4.08 -4.69 -16.55
N SER A 90 3.91 -3.41 -16.22
CA SER A 90 4.99 -2.43 -16.19
C SER A 90 4.64 -1.21 -15.34
N PHE A 91 5.68 -0.47 -14.97
CA PHE A 91 5.55 0.79 -14.24
C PHE A 91 6.65 1.78 -14.67
N THR A 92 6.37 3.06 -14.46
CA THR A 92 7.24 4.20 -14.77
C THR A 92 7.92 4.74 -13.51
N SER A 93 8.96 5.55 -13.66
CA SER A 93 9.52 6.28 -12.51
C SER A 93 8.48 7.19 -11.85
N HIS A 94 7.58 7.78 -12.64
CA HIS A 94 6.51 8.62 -12.11
C HIS A 94 5.56 7.83 -11.20
N ASP A 95 5.25 6.58 -11.55
CA ASP A 95 4.45 5.70 -10.68
C ASP A 95 5.15 5.50 -9.33
N VAL A 96 6.44 5.13 -9.33
CA VAL A 96 7.20 4.91 -8.08
C VAL A 96 7.25 6.17 -7.25
N ILE A 97 7.60 7.31 -7.85
CA ILE A 97 7.70 8.60 -7.15
C ILE A 97 6.35 8.96 -6.52
N THR A 98 5.25 8.83 -7.29
CA THR A 98 3.91 9.21 -6.83
C THR A 98 3.46 8.33 -5.68
N TYR A 99 3.58 7.01 -5.81
CA TYR A 99 3.14 6.06 -4.80
C TYR A 99 4.05 6.07 -3.56
N SER A 100 5.36 6.24 -3.74
CA SER A 100 6.33 6.43 -2.65
C SER A 100 6.00 7.70 -1.86
N PHE A 101 5.65 8.80 -2.53
CA PHE A 101 5.20 10.03 -1.88
C PHE A 101 3.90 9.81 -1.09
N LYS A 102 2.90 9.11 -1.66
CA LYS A 102 1.67 8.74 -0.93
C LYS A 102 1.99 7.95 0.33
N ALA A 103 2.85 6.94 0.22
CA ALA A 103 3.30 6.12 1.34
C ALA A 103 3.91 6.95 2.47
N ALA A 104 4.86 7.83 2.13
CA ALA A 104 5.50 8.71 3.10
C ALA A 104 4.47 9.64 3.81
N ARG A 105 3.49 10.16 3.07
CA ARG A 105 2.44 11.03 3.64
C ARG A 105 1.45 10.29 4.52
N HIS A 106 0.99 9.11 4.12
CA HIS A 106 0.13 8.30 4.97
C HIS A 106 0.83 7.89 6.26
N LYS A 107 2.12 7.55 6.21
CA LYS A 107 2.90 7.21 7.41
C LYS A 107 3.19 8.39 8.35
N GLN A 108 3.05 9.64 7.89
CA GLN A 108 3.05 10.81 8.78
C GLN A 108 1.81 10.86 9.68
N ILE A 109 0.68 10.30 9.22
CA ILE A 109 -0.58 10.24 9.98
C ILE A 109 -0.73 8.89 10.70
N TYR A 110 -0.30 7.80 10.08
CA TYR A 110 -0.39 6.43 10.59
C TYR A 110 1.01 5.79 10.67
N PRO A 111 1.83 6.07 11.70
CA PRO A 111 3.23 5.65 11.74
C PRO A 111 3.46 4.12 11.77
N TYR A 112 2.43 3.35 12.14
CA TYR A 112 2.44 1.88 12.14
C TYR A 112 2.06 1.25 10.80
N LEU A 113 1.52 2.04 9.87
CA LEU A 113 1.02 1.56 8.59
C LEU A 113 2.18 0.98 7.76
N ARG A 114 1.95 -0.20 7.18
CA ARG A 114 2.89 -0.82 6.24
C ARG A 114 2.42 -0.57 4.82
N TYR A 115 3.30 0.01 4.00
CA TYR A 115 2.94 0.47 2.67
C TYR A 115 3.72 -0.26 1.58
N GLY A 116 2.99 -0.88 0.66
CA GLY A 116 3.52 -1.76 -0.37
C GLY A 116 3.38 -1.23 -1.78
N PHE A 117 4.32 -1.60 -2.65
CA PHE A 117 4.18 -1.48 -4.10
C PHE A 117 4.28 -2.85 -4.78
N VAL A 118 3.23 -3.28 -5.47
CA VAL A 118 3.17 -4.60 -6.09
C VAL A 118 2.87 -4.49 -7.58
N VAL A 119 3.64 -5.22 -8.40
CA VAL A 119 3.46 -5.24 -9.85
C VAL A 119 3.18 -6.66 -10.32
N VAL A 120 1.97 -6.91 -10.81
CA VAL A 120 1.54 -8.21 -11.35
C VAL A 120 1.90 -8.31 -12.83
N GLY A 121 2.40 -9.45 -13.31
CA GLY A 121 2.86 -9.62 -14.68
C GLY A 121 4.26 -9.09 -14.94
N LEU A 122 5.13 -9.06 -13.91
CA LEU A 122 6.49 -8.55 -14.00
C LEU A 122 7.46 -9.46 -13.26
N ASP A 123 8.59 -9.79 -13.90
CA ASP A 123 9.59 -10.72 -13.32
C ASP A 123 10.46 -10.09 -12.23
N GLY A 124 10.60 -8.76 -12.20
CA GLY A 124 11.48 -8.11 -11.24
C GLY A 124 11.35 -6.59 -11.21
N LEU A 125 11.59 -6.00 -10.04
CA LEU A 125 11.65 -4.56 -9.86
C LEU A 125 13.03 -4.04 -10.29
N GLY A 126 13.07 -3.27 -11.38
CA GLY A 126 14.32 -2.73 -11.91
C GLY A 126 14.87 -1.52 -11.14
N ARG A 127 16.02 -1.01 -11.60
CA ARG A 127 16.75 0.14 -11.02
C ARG A 127 15.86 1.36 -10.73
N ARG A 128 14.86 1.62 -11.56
CA ARG A 128 13.93 2.75 -11.36
C ARG A 128 13.17 2.68 -10.03
N PHE A 129 12.83 1.48 -9.57
CA PHE A 129 12.20 1.28 -8.27
C PHE A 129 13.21 1.63 -7.17
N VAL A 130 14.41 1.05 -7.24
CA VAL A 130 15.50 1.29 -6.28
C VAL A 130 15.84 2.78 -6.14
N THR A 131 15.88 3.51 -7.26
CA THR A 131 16.23 4.94 -7.25
C THR A 131 15.15 5.83 -6.61
N HIS A 132 13.88 5.44 -6.65
CA HIS A 132 12.76 6.32 -6.29
C HIS A 132 11.90 5.81 -5.11
N ASN A 133 12.21 4.63 -4.57
CA ASN A 133 11.57 4.10 -3.39
C ASN A 133 12.13 4.74 -2.12
N GLU A 134 11.45 5.78 -1.65
CA GLU A 134 11.78 6.48 -0.39
C GLU A 134 10.73 6.23 0.70
N GLY A 135 9.54 5.75 0.33
CA GLY A 135 8.38 5.67 1.21
C GLY A 135 7.81 4.26 1.43
N PHE A 136 8.15 3.25 0.62
CA PHE A 136 7.59 1.91 0.78
C PHE A 136 8.28 1.12 1.89
N ASP A 137 7.52 0.27 2.56
CA ASP A 137 8.01 -0.69 3.55
C ASP A 137 8.24 -2.09 2.94
N PHE A 138 7.64 -2.34 1.78
CA PHE A 138 7.83 -3.55 1.00
C PHE A 138 7.48 -3.31 -0.46
N ALA A 139 8.01 -4.14 -1.35
CA ALA A 139 7.57 -4.19 -2.73
C ALA A 139 7.80 -5.58 -3.32
N MET A 140 7.03 -5.93 -4.35
CA MET A 140 7.10 -7.25 -4.97
C MET A 140 6.75 -7.17 -6.46
N ALA A 141 7.58 -7.79 -7.29
CA ALA A 141 7.20 -8.13 -8.65
C ALA A 141 6.65 -9.56 -8.64
N LEU A 142 5.51 -9.75 -9.28
CA LEU A 142 4.81 -11.03 -9.37
C LEU A 142 4.78 -11.41 -10.86
N PRO A 143 5.54 -12.42 -11.30
CA PRO A 143 5.63 -12.80 -12.72
C PRO A 143 4.27 -13.09 -13.35
N ASP A 144 3.38 -13.71 -12.59
CA ASP A 144 2.01 -13.99 -13.01
C ASP A 144 1.06 -14.06 -11.82
N SER A 145 -0.23 -14.25 -12.09
CA SER A 145 -1.27 -14.24 -11.08
C SER A 145 -1.21 -15.40 -10.08
N THR A 146 -0.53 -16.50 -10.40
CA THR A 146 -0.40 -17.65 -9.49
C THR A 146 0.51 -17.32 -8.29
N THR A 147 1.48 -16.43 -8.50
CA THR A 147 2.41 -15.96 -7.45
C THR A 147 1.75 -15.04 -6.42
N ILE A 148 0.53 -14.56 -6.67
CA ILE A 148 -0.26 -13.80 -5.68
C ILE A 148 -0.51 -14.66 -4.43
N GLU A 149 -0.94 -15.91 -4.61
CA GLU A 149 -1.29 -16.77 -3.48
C GLU A 149 -0.04 -17.32 -2.80
N THR A 150 0.97 -17.73 -3.57
CA THR A 150 2.19 -18.34 -3.00
C THR A 150 3.07 -17.33 -2.28
N ASP A 151 3.23 -16.12 -2.83
CA ASP A 151 4.29 -15.21 -2.40
C ASP A 151 3.72 -13.96 -1.72
N LEU A 152 2.73 -13.31 -2.34
CA LEU A 152 2.17 -12.07 -1.79
C LEU A 152 1.45 -12.29 -0.46
N VAL A 153 0.68 -13.39 -0.32
CA VAL A 153 0.02 -13.72 0.96
C VAL A 153 1.05 -13.87 2.08
N ALA A 154 2.15 -14.59 1.82
CA ALA A 154 3.21 -14.79 2.81
C ALA A 154 3.88 -13.45 3.19
N LEU A 155 4.14 -12.58 2.22
CA LEU A 155 4.68 -11.24 2.46
C LEU A 155 3.72 -10.38 3.28
N VAL A 156 2.46 -10.28 2.86
CA VAL A 156 1.43 -9.46 3.53
C VAL A 156 1.20 -9.93 4.96
N ARG A 157 1.20 -11.23 5.23
CA ARG A 157 1.11 -11.78 6.60
C ARG A 157 2.21 -11.22 7.51
N ARG A 158 3.45 -11.13 7.02
CA ARG A 158 4.57 -10.53 7.78
C ARG A 158 4.36 -9.03 7.99
N GLN A 159 3.83 -8.33 7.00
CA GLN A 159 3.55 -6.89 7.11
C GLN A 159 2.42 -6.61 8.10
N ILE A 160 1.33 -7.39 8.08
CA ILE A 160 0.24 -7.28 9.07
C ILE A 160 0.80 -7.47 10.49
N ALA A 161 1.56 -8.55 10.72
CA ALA A 161 2.15 -8.80 12.03
C ALA A 161 3.08 -7.65 12.47
N GLY A 162 3.87 -7.10 11.55
CA GLY A 162 4.70 -5.92 11.80
C GLY A 162 3.88 -4.68 12.17
N ALA A 163 2.78 -4.42 11.44
CA ALA A 163 1.88 -3.30 11.71
C ALA A 163 1.24 -3.42 13.10
N GLU A 164 0.80 -4.62 13.50
CA GLU A 164 0.20 -4.88 14.81
C GLU A 164 1.22 -4.65 15.94
N ILE A 165 2.45 -5.14 15.78
CA ILE A 165 3.53 -4.87 16.73
C ILE A 165 3.77 -3.36 16.86
N LEU A 166 3.83 -2.62 15.75
CA LEU A 166 3.99 -1.16 15.77
C LEU A 166 2.80 -0.45 16.42
N CYS A 167 1.57 -0.93 16.20
CA CYS A 167 0.38 -0.42 16.91
C CYS A 167 0.55 -0.58 18.42
N ASP A 168 1.01 -1.74 18.87
CA ASP A 168 1.25 -2.00 20.28
C ASP A 168 2.41 -1.17 20.83
N LEU A 169 3.44 -0.91 20.02
CA LEU A 169 4.52 0.04 20.35
C LEU A 169 3.97 1.43 20.66
N MET A 170 3.04 1.92 19.84
CA MET A 170 2.49 3.28 20.01
C MET A 170 1.52 3.40 21.19
N ARG A 171 0.92 2.30 21.65
CA ARG A 171 -0.01 2.29 22.78
C ARG A 171 0.68 2.19 24.14
N SER A 172 1.96 1.85 24.16
CA SER A 172 2.68 1.53 25.39
C SER A 172 3.92 2.40 25.57
N ASP A 173 3.99 3.06 26.72
CA ASP A 173 5.11 3.96 27.07
C ASP A 173 6.40 3.21 27.45
N ARG A 174 6.37 1.87 27.54
CA ARG A 174 7.47 1.05 28.09
C ARG A 174 7.80 -0.15 27.21
N ILE A 175 8.35 0.09 26.04
CA ILE A 175 8.84 -0.99 25.18
C ILE A 175 10.32 -0.82 24.86
N LYS A 176 11.04 -1.95 24.88
CA LYS A 176 12.44 -2.04 24.50
C LYS A 176 12.50 -2.83 23.19
N ILE A 177 12.95 -2.16 22.13
CA ILE A 177 13.21 -2.83 20.85
C ILE A 177 14.51 -3.60 20.99
N LEU A 178 14.45 -4.92 20.81
CA LEU A 178 15.64 -5.78 20.84
C LEU A 178 16.40 -5.74 19.49
N ARG A 179 15.66 -5.74 18.37
CA ARG A 179 16.21 -5.78 17.02
C ARG A 179 15.27 -5.09 16.03
N TYR A 180 15.82 -4.33 15.10
CA TYR A 180 15.13 -3.74 13.96
C TYR A 180 15.95 -4.04 12.71
N GLU A 181 15.34 -4.64 11.69
CA GLU A 181 16.03 -5.03 10.45
C GLU A 181 15.13 -4.86 9.22
N GLU A 182 15.76 -4.52 8.10
CA GLU A 182 15.16 -4.49 6.76
C GLU A 182 15.86 -5.56 5.92
N THR A 183 15.09 -6.40 5.23
CA THR A 183 15.60 -7.52 4.42
C THR A 183 15.25 -7.31 2.96
N VAL A 184 16.24 -7.46 2.07
CA VAL A 184 16.10 -7.34 0.62
C VAL A 184 16.54 -8.65 -0.04
N GLU A 185 15.67 -9.24 -0.85
CA GLU A 185 15.92 -10.48 -1.60
C GLU A 185 16.08 -10.16 -3.09
N ILE A 186 17.09 -10.75 -3.75
CA ILE A 186 17.44 -10.50 -5.15
C ILE A 186 17.69 -11.84 -5.83
N ASP A 187 16.90 -12.16 -6.87
CA ASP A 187 17.18 -13.29 -7.76
C ASP A 187 18.45 -13.02 -8.58
N ARG A 188 19.37 -13.99 -8.60
CA ARG A 188 20.66 -13.94 -9.30
C ARG A 188 20.71 -14.90 -10.47
#